data_AF-A0A7X9BT38-F1
#
_entry.id   AF-A0A7X9BT38-F1
#
_cell.length_a   1.000
_cell.length_b   1.000
_cell.length_c   1.000
_cell.angle_alpha   90.00
_cell.angle_beta   90.00
_cell.angle_gamma   90.00
#
_symmetry.space_group_name_H-M   'P 1'
#
loop_
_entity.id
_entity.type
_entity.pdbx_description
1 polymer ?
#
loop_
_entity_poly.entity_id
_entity_poly.type
_entity_poly.pdbx_seq_one_letter_code
_entity_poly.pdbx_strand_id
1 'polypeptide(L)' 'MPTWKKNIFVNAIRARMVSENRTKEDIITEYPALTEVEKTEILVAI' A
#
# COMPACT_ATOMS: atom_id res chain seq x y z
N MET A 1 -3.61 9.17 -7.54
CA MET A 1 -4.73 9.20 -6.56
C MET A 1 -4.70 10.47 -5.68
N PRO A 2 -5.80 10.89 -5.02
CA PRO A 2 -5.77 12.01 -4.06
C PRO A 2 -4.78 11.76 -2.91
N THR A 3 -4.05 12.80 -2.48
CA THR A 3 -2.95 12.70 -1.50
C THR A 3 -3.38 12.06 -0.18
N TRP A 4 -4.56 12.41 0.34
CA TRP A 4 -5.07 11.85 1.59
C TRP A 4 -5.27 10.33 1.50
N LYS A 5 -5.81 9.84 0.36
CA LYS A 5 -6.05 8.41 0.13
C LYS A 5 -4.72 7.67 0.06
N LYS A 6 -3.72 8.24 -0.63
CA LYS A 6 -2.37 7.67 -0.76
C LYS A 6 -1.73 7.47 0.61
N ASN A 7 -1.78 8.51 1.44
CA ASN A 7 -1.16 8.49 2.76
C ASN A 7 -1.77 7.43 3.68
N ILE A 8 -3.09 7.19 3.60
CA ILE A 8 -3.74 6.12 4.37
C ILE A 8 -3.17 4.76 3.99
N PHE A 9 -3.11 4.43 2.69
CA PHE A 9 -2.58 3.13 2.25
C PHE A 9 -1.09 2.96 2.51
N VAL A 10 -0.27 3.99 2.28
CA VAL A 10 1.17 3.96 2.57
C VAL A 10 1.41 3.69 4.05
N ASN A 11 0.70 4.38 4.94
CA ASN A 11 0.85 4.19 6.38
C ASN A 11 0.32 2.83 6.84
N ALA A 12 -0.81 2.38 6.31
CA ALA A 12 -1.37 1.07 6.62
C ALA A 12 -0.42 -0.07 6.20
N ILE A 13 0.17 0.01 5.00
CA ILE A 13 1.11 -1.00 4.52
C ILE A 13 2.38 -0.96 5.35
N ARG A 14 2.94 0.21 5.68
CA ARG A 14 4.10 0.32 6.58
C ARG A 14 3.84 -0.31 7.95
N ALA A 15 2.68 -0.07 8.54
CA ALA A 15 2.31 -0.67 9.83
C ALA A 15 2.21 -2.19 9.72
N ARG A 16 1.58 -2.72 8.66
CA ARG A 16 1.45 -4.16 8.43
C ARG A 16 2.79 -4.83 8.10
N MET A 17 3.71 -4.15 7.40
CA MET A 17 5.07 -4.66 7.18
C MET A 17 5.80 -4.92 8.50
N VAL A 18 5.70 -4.00 9.46
CA VAL A 18 6.32 -4.14 10.77
C VAL A 18 5.60 -5.20 11.62
N SER A 19 4.27 -5.20 11.60
CA SER A 19 3.46 -6.10 12.43
C SER A 19 3.46 -7.56 11.95
N GLU A 20 3.46 -7.78 10.65
CA GLU A 20 3.32 -9.11 10.05
C GLU A 20 4.66 -9.64 9.50
N ASN A 21 5.72 -8.82 9.50
CA ASN A 21 7.02 -9.12 8.89
C ASN A 21 6.90 -9.57 7.41
N ARG A 22 5.97 -8.94 6.69
CA ARG A 22 5.66 -9.20 5.28
C ARG A 22 6.15 -8.06 4.39
N THR A 23 6.26 -8.31 3.10
CA THR A 23 6.71 -7.32 2.11
C THR A 23 5.55 -6.45 1.64
N LYS A 24 5.86 -5.23 1.16
CA LYS A 24 4.85 -4.31 0.63
C LYS A 24 4.15 -4.87 -0.62
N GLU A 25 4.85 -5.67 -1.41
CA GLU A 25 4.35 -6.34 -2.61
C GLU A 25 3.32 -7.44 -2.28
N ASP A 26 3.45 -8.09 -1.13
CA ASP A 26 2.49 -9.09 -0.70
C ASP A 26 1.23 -8.43 -0.12
N ILE A 27 1.41 -7.43 0.75
CA ILE A 27 0.29 -6.69 1.38
C ILE A 27 -0.54 -5.91 0.35
N ILE A 28 0.08 -5.34 -0.68
CA ILE A 28 -0.65 -4.57 -1.71
C ILE A 28 -1.62 -5.44 -2.54
N THR A 29 -1.35 -6.75 -2.64
CA THR A 29 -2.21 -7.70 -3.38
C THR A 29 -3.54 -7.95 -2.67
N GLU A 30 -3.61 -7.72 -1.37
CA GLU A 30 -4.83 -7.87 -0.56
C GLU A 30 -5.86 -6.76 -0.80
N TYR A 31 -5.53 -5.76 -1.60
CA TYR A 31 -6.43 -4.67 -1.97
C TYR A 31 -6.92 -4.84 -3.41
N PRO A 32 -7.92 -5.71 -3.68
CA PRO A 32 -8.44 -5.95 -5.03
C PRO A 32 -9.17 -4.74 -5.61
N ALA A 33 -9.62 -3.81 -4.77
CA ALA A 33 -10.29 -2.58 -5.18
C ALA A 33 -9.31 -1.48 -5.66
N LEU A 34 -8.01 -1.64 -5.43
CA LEU A 34 -7.01 -0.72 -5.98
C LEU A 34 -6.70 -1.11 -7.42
N THR A 35 -6.68 -0.11 -8.30
CA THR A 35 -6.19 -0.29 -9.67
C THR A 35 -4.68 -0.52 -9.69
N GLU A 36 -4.16 -1.16 -10.73
CA GLU A 36 -2.70 -1.40 -10.87
C GLU A 36 -1.87 -0.10 -10.86
N VAL A 37 -2.45 1.00 -11.36
CA VAL A 37 -1.84 2.33 -11.28
C VAL A 37 -1.76 2.81 -9.83
N GLU A 38 -2.84 2.69 -9.05
CA GLU A 38 -2.84 3.07 -7.64
C GLU A 38 -1.89 2.20 -6.81
N LYS A 39 -1.84 0.89 -7.06
CA LYS A 39 -0.90 -0.01 -6.39
C LYS A 39 0.54 0.42 -6.65
N THR A 40 0.87 0.75 -7.90
CA THR A 40 2.20 1.24 -8.28
C THR A 40 2.52 2.57 -7.60
N GLU A 41 1.58 3.53 -7.60
CA GLU A 41 1.76 4.82 -6.91
C GLU A 41 2.03 4.67 -5.41
N ILE A 42 1.43 3.68 -4.76
CA ILE A 42 1.62 3.36 -3.34
C ILE A 42 2.97 2.67 -3.12
N LEU A 43 3.32 1.67 -3.94
CA LEU A 43 4.58 0.93 -3.84
C LEU A 43 5.83 1.82 -4.01
N VAL A 44 5.76 2.81 -4.91
CA VAL A 44 6.82 3.81 -5.13
C VAL A 44 6.98 4.75 -3.92
N ALA A 45 5.92 4.94 -3.13
CA ALA A 45 5.91 5.87 -2.01
C ALA A 45 6.28 5.24 -0.66
N ILE A 46 6.30 3.91 -0.58
CA ILE A 46 6.69 3.13 0.61
C ILE A 46 8.20 2.96 0.65
#